data_AF-A0A8C8WUM6-F1
#
_entry.id   AF-A0A8C8WUM6-F1
#
_cell.length_a   1.000
_cell.length_b   1.000
_cell.length_c   1.000
_cell.angle_alpha   90.00
_cell.angle_beta   90.00
_cell.angle_gamma   90.00
#
_symmetry.space_group_name_H-M   'P 1'
#
loop_
_entity.id
_entity.type
_entity.pdbx_description
1 polymer ?
#
loop_
_entity_poly.entity_id
_entity_poly.type
_entity_poly.pdbx_seq_one_letter_code
_entity_poly.pdbx_strand_id
1 'polypeptide(L)'
;MSDPEADTLRSTFPSYMAEGERLYLCGEFSKAAQSFSNALHLQNGDKNCLVARSKCFLKMGELEKSLQDAEASLQGDPTFCKIA
;
A
#
# COMPACT_ATOMS: atom_id res chain seq x y z
N MET A 1 25.16 -10.66 9.75
CA MET A 1 24.66 -9.98 10.95
C MET A 1 23.51 -9.12 10.48
N SER A 2 22.30 -9.41 10.92
CA SER A 2 21.09 -8.69 10.51
C SER A 2 20.90 -7.57 11.53
N ASP A 3 21.08 -6.32 11.12
CA ASP A 3 20.97 -5.16 12.01
C ASP A 3 19.54 -5.05 12.55
N PRO A 4 19.33 -5.07 13.89
CA PRO A 4 18.02 -4.94 14.51
C PRO A 4 17.60 -3.47 14.74
N GLU A 5 18.27 -2.49 14.14
CA GLU A 5 18.05 -1.04 14.39
C GLU A 5 17.09 -0.34 13.42
N ALA A 6 16.22 -1.08 12.72
CA ALA A 6 15.19 -0.47 11.84
C ALA A 6 13.80 -0.36 12.50
N ASP A 7 13.63 -0.81 13.76
CA ASP A 7 12.32 -1.03 14.39
C ASP A 7 11.90 0.03 15.44
N THR A 8 12.56 1.19 15.54
CA THR A 8 12.23 2.14 16.63
C THR A 8 12.28 3.64 16.30
N LEU A 9 12.27 4.03 15.03
CA LEU A 9 11.70 5.34 14.66
C LEU A 9 10.35 5.10 14.02
N ARG A 10 9.28 5.16 14.82
CA ARG A 10 7.89 5.11 14.32
C ARG A 10 7.70 6.26 13.33
N SER A 11 7.84 5.97 12.05
CA SER A 11 7.65 6.93 10.98
C SER A 11 6.16 7.29 10.88
N THR A 12 5.86 8.49 10.42
CA THR A 12 4.48 8.97 10.30
C THR A 12 3.82 8.45 9.03
N PHE A 13 2.48 8.49 8.96
CA PHE A 13 1.74 8.08 7.76
C PHE A 13 2.25 8.77 6.47
N PRO A 14 2.42 10.12 6.43
CA PRO A 14 2.97 10.79 5.25
C PRO A 14 4.39 10.34 4.90
N SER A 15 5.20 9.99 5.90
CA SER A 15 6.56 9.49 5.67
C SER A 15 6.55 8.15 4.94
N TYR A 16 5.72 7.20 5.37
CA TYR A 16 5.59 5.91 4.70
C TYR A 16 4.97 6.04 3.31
N MET A 17 4.03 6.97 3.11
CA MET A 17 3.48 7.28 1.79
C MET A 17 4.56 7.81 0.84
N ALA A 18 5.31 8.82 1.27
CA ALA A 18 6.39 9.40 0.46
C ALA A 18 7.50 8.40 0.15
N GLU A 19 7.85 7.55 1.13
CA GLU A 19 8.82 6.48 0.93
C GLU A 19 8.32 5.45 -0.10
N GLY A 20 7.07 4.99 0.04
CA GLY A 20 6.45 4.04 -0.89
C GLY A 20 6.39 4.59 -2.31
N GLU A 21 6.04 5.86 -2.49
CA GLU A 21 6.04 6.54 -3.78
C GLU A 21 7.43 6.60 -4.39
N ARG A 22 8.44 6.99 -3.60
CA ARG A 22 9.83 7.02 -4.06
C ARG A 22 10.29 5.64 -4.52
N LEU A 23 10.02 4.60 -3.73
CA LEU A 23 10.36 3.22 -4.06
C LEU A 23 9.64 2.73 -5.32
N TYR A 24 8.37 3.11 -5.49
CA TYR A 24 7.60 2.80 -6.69
C TYR A 24 8.23 3.42 -7.94
N LEU A 25 8.65 4.68 -7.86
CA LEU A 25 9.35 5.37 -8.96
C LEU A 25 10.72 4.73 -9.26
N CYS A 26 11.39 4.17 -8.26
CA CYS A 26 12.62 3.39 -8.44
C CYS A 26 12.39 1.98 -9.02
N GLY A 27 11.14 1.55 -9.20
CA GLY A 27 10.80 0.19 -9.64
C GLY A 27 10.92 -0.87 -8.54
N GLU A 28 11.16 -0.48 -7.29
CA GLU A 28 11.24 -1.37 -6.14
C GLU A 28 9.84 -1.68 -5.58
N PHE A 29 8.98 -2.29 -6.41
CA PHE A 29 7.55 -2.45 -6.12
C PHE A 29 7.26 -3.25 -4.83
N SER A 30 8.08 -4.26 -4.53
CA SER A 30 7.93 -5.07 -3.31
C SER A 30 8.15 -4.24 -2.05
N LYS A 31 9.23 -3.44 -2.01
CA LYS A 31 9.51 -2.54 -0.89
C LYS A 31 8.47 -1.42 -0.81
N ALA A 32 8.05 -0.86 -1.96
CA ALA A 32 6.98 0.13 -2.02
C ALA A 32 5.68 -0.39 -1.38
N ALA A 33 5.28 -1.63 -1.72
CA ALA A 33 4.10 -2.26 -1.12
C ALA A 33 4.24 -2.46 0.40
N GLN A 34 5.45 -2.71 0.89
CA GLN A 34 5.73 -2.81 2.33
C GLN A 34 5.58 -1.44 3.03
N SER A 35 6.14 -0.37 2.46
CA SER A 35 5.95 1.00 2.99
C SER A 35 4.47 1.39 3.01
N PHE A 36 3.71 1.10 1.95
CA PHE A 36 2.27 1.34 1.95
C PHE A 36 1.52 0.46 2.97
N SER A 37 1.96 -0.75 3.23
CA SER A 37 1.37 -1.58 4.29
C SER A 37 1.60 -0.98 5.67
N ASN A 38 2.78 -0.42 5.94
CA ASN A 38 3.08 0.32 7.16
C ASN A 38 2.22 1.59 7.28
N ALA A 39 2.00 2.32 6.18
CA ALA A 39 1.06 3.43 6.15
C ALA A 39 -0.37 2.98 6.49
N LEU A 40 -0.85 1.88 5.92
CA LEU A 40 -2.19 1.33 6.23
C LEU A 40 -2.32 0.88 7.69
N HIS A 41 -1.25 0.40 8.32
CA HIS A 41 -1.27 0.12 9.76
C HIS A 41 -1.49 1.37 10.62
N LEU A 42 -1.11 2.56 10.13
CA LEU A 42 -1.35 3.83 10.80
C LEU A 42 -2.73 4.42 10.47
N GLN A 43 -3.17 4.29 9.22
CA GLN A 43 -4.50 4.72 8.78
C GLN A 43 -5.17 3.59 7.99
N ASN A 44 -5.92 2.76 8.71
CA ASN A 44 -6.63 1.64 8.10
C ASN A 44 -7.69 2.15 7.12
N GLY A 45 -7.68 1.60 5.90
CA GLY A 45 -8.69 1.91 4.88
C GLY A 45 -8.47 3.22 4.13
N ASP A 46 -7.30 3.85 4.24
CA ASP A 46 -6.99 5.01 3.40
C ASP A 46 -7.00 4.61 1.91
N LYS A 47 -7.89 5.25 1.14
CA LYS A 47 -8.14 4.91 -0.26
C LYS A 47 -6.89 5.13 -1.12
N ASN A 48 -6.14 6.20 -0.87
CA ASN A 48 -4.95 6.51 -1.66
C ASN A 48 -3.85 5.47 -1.42
N CYS A 49 -3.68 5.05 -0.17
CA CYS A 49 -2.71 4.03 0.20
C CYS A 49 -3.06 2.66 -0.40
N LEU A 50 -4.34 2.26 -0.34
CA LEU A 50 -4.82 1.04 -0.99
C LEU A 50 -4.61 1.06 -2.51
N VAL A 51 -4.93 2.18 -3.17
CA VAL A 51 -4.69 2.34 -4.61
C VAL A 51 -3.19 2.29 -4.94
N ALA A 52 -2.34 2.94 -4.14
CA ALA A 52 -0.90 2.95 -4.34
C ALA A 52 -0.30 1.54 -4.19
N ARG A 53 -0.72 0.79 -3.15
CA ARG A 53 -0.31 -0.59 -2.94
C ARG A 53 -0.83 -1.54 -4.03
N SER A 54 -2.08 -1.35 -4.47
CA SER A 54 -2.65 -2.08 -5.60
C SER A 54 -1.81 -1.91 -6.88
N LYS A 55 -1.37 -0.68 -7.18
CA LYS A 55 -0.47 -0.41 -8.32
C LYS A 55 0.87 -1.14 -8.20
N CYS A 56 1.43 -1.25 -6.99
CA CYS A 56 2.65 -2.06 -6.77
C CYS A 56 2.41 -3.52 -7.13
N PHE A 57 1.31 -4.10 -6.65
CA PHE A 57 0.96 -5.50 -6.92
C PHE A 57 0.71 -5.76 -8.42
N LEU A 58 0.07 -4.83 -9.14
CA LEU A 58 -0.05 -4.93 -10.60
C LEU A 58 1.31 -5.01 -11.29
N LYS A 59 2.26 -4.17 -10.87
CA LYS A 59 3.61 -4.16 -11.44
C LYS A 59 4.41 -5.42 -11.12
N MET A 60 4.07 -6.10 -10.02
CA MET A 60 4.66 -7.38 -9.62
C MET A 60 3.97 -8.60 -10.26
N GLY A 61 2.81 -8.43 -10.90
CA GLY A 61 2.00 -9.53 -11.43
C GLY A 61 1.09 -10.20 -10.40
N GLU A 62 0.99 -9.65 -9.19
CA GLU A 62 0.17 -10.15 -8.08
C GLU A 62 -1.28 -9.64 -8.22
N LEU A 63 -1.98 -10.11 -9.26
CA LEU A 63 -3.29 -9.59 -9.66
C LEU A 63 -4.37 -9.75 -8.57
N GLU A 64 -4.39 -10.87 -7.86
CA GLU A 64 -5.36 -11.13 -6.80
C GLU A 64 -5.25 -10.13 -5.65
N LYS A 65 -4.02 -9.85 -5.19
CA LYS A 65 -3.74 -8.86 -4.14
C LYS A 65 -4.07 -7.45 -4.60
N SER A 66 -3.73 -7.13 -5.85
CA SER A 66 -4.10 -5.85 -6.46
C SER A 66 -5.62 -5.65 -6.50
N LEU A 67 -6.37 -6.68 -6.92
CA LEU A 67 -7.81 -6.64 -6.99
C LEU A 67 -8.41 -6.45 -5.59
N GLN A 68 -7.91 -7.18 -4.60
CA GLN A 68 -8.36 -7.04 -3.21
C GLN A 68 -8.15 -5.60 -2.69
N ASP A 69 -7.00 -5.00 -2.93
CA ASP A 69 -6.73 -3.61 -2.53
C ASP A 69 -7.60 -2.60 -3.30
N ALA A 70 -7.82 -2.83 -4.60
CA ALA A 70 -8.69 -2.00 -5.41
C ALA A 70 -10.14 -2.05 -4.90
N GLU A 71 -10.66 -3.23 -4.60
CA GLU A 71 -11.99 -3.42 -4.03
C GLU A 71 -12.11 -2.78 -2.64
N ALA A 72 -11.09 -2.95 -1.79
CA ALA A 72 -11.04 -2.31 -0.48
C ALA A 72 -11.03 -0.78 -0.60
N SER A 73 -10.38 -0.21 -1.63
CA SER A 73 -10.37 1.24 -1.87
C SER A 73 -11.74 1.80 -2.28
N LEU A 74 -12.60 0.93 -2.83
CA LEU A 74 -13.95 1.23 -3.28
C LEU A 74 -15.01 0.91 -2.22
N GLN A 75 -14.64 0.17 -1.17
CA GLN A 75 -15.54 -0.14 -0.05
C GLN A 75 -15.98 1.16 0.63
N GLY A 76 -17.30 1.40 0.61
CA GLY A 76 -17.90 2.65 1.11
C GLY A 76 -18.20 3.70 0.03
N ASP A 77 -17.92 3.42 -1.25
CA ASP A 77 -18.53 4.15 -2.36
C ASP A 77 -19.91 3.52 -2.66
N PRO A 78 -21.03 4.21 -2.37
CA PRO A 78 -22.38 3.67 -2.60
C PRO A 78 -22.71 3.45 -4.08
N THR A 79 -21.86 3.91 -5.01
CA THR A 79 -22.01 3.64 -6.44
C THR A 79 -21.33 2.34 -6.87
N PHE A 80 -20.44 1.78 -6.06
CA PHE A 80 -19.78 0.51 -6.32
C PHE A 80 -20.59 -0.66 -5.74
N CYS A 81 -21.75 -0.93 -6.33
CA CYS A 81 -22.47 -2.18 -6.10
C CYS A 81 -21.71 -3.33 -6.77
N LYS A 82 -21.11 -4.22 -5.97
CA LYS A 82 -20.86 -5.60 -6.43
C LYS A 82 -22.22 -6.21 -6.72
N ILE A 83 -22.60 -6.27 -7.99
CA ILE A 83 -23.74 -7.06 -8.43
C ILE A 83 -23.31 -8.51 -8.21
N ALA A 84 -23.94 -9.17 -7.23
CA ALA A 84 -23.72 -10.57 -6.90
C ALA A 84 -24.18 -11.49 -8.03
#